data_AF-A0A2I7N386-F1
#
_entry.id   AF-A0A2I7N386-F1
#
_cell.length_a   1.000
_cell.length_b   1.000
_cell.length_c   1.000
_cell.angle_alpha   90.00
_cell.angle_beta   90.00
_cell.angle_gamma   90.00
#
_symmetry.space_group_name_H-M   'P 1'
#
loop_
_entity.id
_entity.type
_entity.pdbx_description
1 polymer ?
#
loop_
_entity_poly.entity_id
_entity_poly.type
_entity_poly.pdbx_seq_one_letter_code
_entity_poly.pdbx_strand_id
1 'polypeptide(L)'
;MVISIIAGCSKDTDNSATPNTTNLKVNGSSTPITLKLTIAPRIFKGINGDFTNVSFSIQEKPWHRFINGKLECTLNSDSSVICSTKDDLQRLIGSKTYRIIIFSQKNQAIDKSNDEIACDYFVYNPKQTPNLKITPTSSGECLIWQLKNDTGFSEEEIRTRVRHILNDSDLPENYDLALTLYNLYKSYDSEYDWRQALNKLTELIKTNKPLPPANKSKIQGSARVF
;
A
#
# COMPACT_ATOMS: atom_id res chain seq x y z
N MET A 1 25.34 46.25 28.87
CA MET A 1 24.43 45.09 28.78
C MET A 1 23.21 45.59 28.02
N VAL A 2 23.11 45.20 26.74
CA VAL A 2 22.41 45.96 25.69
C VAL A 2 20.97 45.47 25.51
N ILE A 3 20.10 46.45 25.30
CA ILE A 3 18.65 46.43 25.05
C ILE A 3 18.33 45.90 23.64
N SER A 4 17.17 45.26 23.51
CA SER A 4 16.52 44.73 22.30
C SER A 4 16.50 45.66 21.09
N ILE A 5 16.56 45.11 19.87
CA ILE A 5 16.00 45.73 18.66
C ILE A 5 15.30 44.67 17.79
N ILE A 6 14.02 44.94 17.53
CA ILE A 6 13.18 44.38 16.47
C ILE A 6 13.53 45.10 15.16
N ALA A 7 13.73 44.37 14.07
CA ALA A 7 13.56 44.83 12.69
C ALA A 7 13.46 43.56 11.82
N GLY A 8 12.49 43.33 10.94
CA GLY A 8 11.76 44.26 10.10
C GLY A 8 12.04 43.82 8.65
N CYS A 9 11.19 42.94 8.10
CA CYS A 9 11.30 42.56 6.69
C CYS A 9 10.89 43.76 5.82
N SER A 10 11.88 44.36 5.17
CA SER A 10 11.70 45.42 4.18
C SER A 10 10.90 44.92 2.99
N LYS A 11 9.86 45.67 2.63
CA LYS A 11 9.21 45.65 1.32
C LYS A 11 10.01 46.58 0.43
N ASP A 12 10.61 46.06 -0.63
CA ASP A 12 10.96 46.86 -1.81
C ASP A 12 10.26 46.27 -3.03
N THR A 13 9.73 47.18 -3.83
CA THR A 13 8.82 46.96 -4.95
C THR A 13 9.58 47.24 -6.24
N ASP A 14 9.31 46.43 -7.27
CA ASP A 14 9.50 46.66 -8.72
C ASP A 14 10.87 47.09 -9.28
N ASN A 15 11.45 46.26 -10.15
CA ASN A 15 11.20 46.40 -11.60
C ASN A 15 11.92 45.34 -12.45
N SER A 16 11.13 44.72 -13.33
CA SER A 16 11.47 44.44 -14.74
C SER A 16 12.87 43.91 -15.09
N ALA A 17 13.00 42.60 -15.15
CA ALA A 17 13.91 41.94 -16.08
C ALA A 17 13.24 40.66 -16.59
N THR A 18 12.71 40.71 -17.81
CA THR A 18 12.31 39.56 -18.62
C THR A 18 13.50 38.60 -18.76
N PRO A 19 13.40 37.33 -18.34
CA PRO A 19 14.24 36.29 -18.89
C PRO A 19 13.42 35.56 -19.94
N ASN A 20 13.94 35.58 -21.16
CA ASN A 20 13.53 34.76 -22.29
C ASN A 20 12.82 33.47 -21.87
N THR A 21 11.59 33.32 -22.36
CA THR A 21 10.97 32.02 -22.60
C THR A 21 11.85 31.24 -23.57
N THR A 22 12.92 30.62 -23.05
CA THR A 22 13.35 29.34 -23.59
C THR A 22 12.20 28.38 -23.39
N ASN A 23 11.35 28.30 -24.40
CA ASN A 23 10.60 27.11 -24.74
C ASN A 23 11.63 25.97 -24.85
N LEU A 24 12.01 25.40 -23.72
CA LEU A 24 12.49 24.02 -23.65
C LEU A 24 11.28 23.17 -24.00
N LYS A 25 11.03 23.05 -25.32
CA LYS A 25 10.46 21.84 -25.89
C LYS A 25 11.43 20.73 -25.50
N VAL A 26 11.21 20.16 -24.32
CA VAL A 26 11.71 18.82 -24.02
C VAL A 26 10.93 17.91 -24.97
N ASN A 27 11.44 17.77 -26.19
CA ASN A 27 11.15 16.63 -27.05
C ASN A 27 11.78 15.40 -26.38
N GLY A 28 11.29 15.04 -25.20
CA GLY A 28 11.51 13.75 -24.60
C GLY A 28 10.46 12.85 -25.20
N SER A 29 10.87 11.99 -26.14
CA SER A 29 10.06 10.82 -26.50
C SER A 29 9.73 10.09 -25.20
N SER A 30 8.49 10.22 -24.74
CA SER A 30 7.98 9.58 -23.52
C SER A 30 7.86 8.09 -23.80
N THR A 31 8.93 7.35 -23.57
CA THR A 31 8.92 5.90 -23.73
C THR A 31 8.12 5.32 -22.56
N PRO A 32 6.98 4.67 -22.82
CA PRO A 32 6.19 4.05 -21.76
C PRO A 32 7.03 3.02 -21.02
N ILE A 33 7.04 3.08 -19.69
CA ILE A 33 7.75 2.10 -18.87
C ILE A 33 6.76 0.99 -18.52
N THR A 34 7.15 -0.26 -18.76
CA THR A 34 6.33 -1.39 -18.37
C THR A 34 6.44 -1.60 -16.87
N LEU A 35 5.32 -1.73 -16.18
CA LEU A 35 5.26 -2.24 -14.81
C LEU A 35 4.89 -3.72 -14.87
N LYS A 36 5.66 -4.58 -14.21
CA LYS A 36 5.36 -6.01 -14.07
C LYS A 36 5.14 -6.34 -12.61
N LEU A 37 4.06 -7.05 -12.32
CA LEU A 37 3.66 -7.45 -10.99
C LEU A 37 3.37 -8.95 -10.98
N THR A 38 3.81 -9.63 -9.94
CA THR A 38 3.38 -11.00 -9.64
C THR A 38 2.76 -11.01 -8.25
N ILE A 39 1.49 -11.37 -8.17
CA ILE A 39 0.71 -11.42 -6.93
C ILE A 39 0.61 -12.88 -6.50
N ALA A 40 1.03 -13.17 -5.28
CA ALA A 40 1.01 -14.52 -4.74
C ALA A 40 -0.44 -15.05 -4.59
N PRO A 41 -0.66 -16.37 -4.77
CA PRO A 41 -1.99 -16.99 -4.80
C PRO A 41 -2.86 -16.77 -3.56
N ARG A 42 -2.24 -16.50 -2.40
CA ARG A 42 -2.94 -16.44 -1.11
C ARG A 42 -3.50 -15.05 -0.77
N ILE A 43 -3.26 -14.05 -1.61
CA ILE A 43 -3.61 -12.67 -1.24
C ILE A 43 -5.12 -12.39 -1.43
N PHE A 44 -5.79 -13.25 -2.18
CA PHE A 44 -7.20 -13.12 -2.53
C PHE A 44 -7.99 -14.34 -2.05
N LYS A 45 -9.06 -14.10 -1.29
CA LYS A 45 -9.93 -15.18 -0.78
C LYS A 45 -11.09 -15.35 -1.75
N GLY A 46 -11.39 -16.58 -2.18
CA GLY A 46 -12.61 -16.88 -2.95
C GLY A 46 -12.59 -16.55 -4.44
N ILE A 47 -11.41 -16.51 -5.10
CA ILE A 47 -11.35 -16.20 -6.53
C ILE A 47 -11.74 -17.42 -7.38
N ASN A 48 -13.04 -17.47 -7.71
CA ASN A 48 -13.51 -17.61 -9.10
C ASN A 48 -13.49 -16.24 -9.82
N GLY A 49 -12.77 -15.27 -9.29
CA GLY A 49 -12.83 -13.85 -9.62
C GLY A 49 -12.25 -13.55 -10.99
N ASP A 50 -13.02 -12.81 -11.76
CA ASP A 50 -12.66 -12.30 -13.06
C ASP A 50 -11.53 -11.25 -12.93
N PHE A 51 -10.31 -11.58 -13.37
CA PHE A 51 -9.16 -10.67 -13.40
C PHE A 51 -9.21 -9.68 -14.58
N THR A 52 -10.35 -9.56 -15.27
CA THR A 52 -10.53 -8.59 -16.36
C THR A 52 -10.47 -7.14 -15.90
N ASN A 53 -10.74 -6.84 -14.62
CA ASN A 53 -10.85 -5.47 -14.11
C ASN A 53 -9.92 -5.21 -12.92
N VAL A 54 -8.63 -5.40 -13.12
CA VAL A 54 -7.61 -5.05 -12.12
C VAL A 54 -7.07 -3.65 -12.39
N SER A 55 -6.99 -2.85 -11.34
CA SER A 55 -6.42 -1.51 -11.38
C SER A 55 -5.33 -1.36 -10.34
N PHE A 56 -4.50 -0.33 -10.47
CA PHE A 56 -3.50 0.02 -9.48
C PHE A 56 -3.54 1.50 -9.16
N SER A 57 -3.06 1.85 -7.97
CA SER A 57 -2.75 3.21 -7.58
C SER A 57 -1.31 3.27 -7.05
N ILE A 58 -0.51 4.19 -7.59
CA ILE A 58 0.81 4.53 -7.05
C ILE A 58 0.65 5.80 -6.23
N GLN A 59 1.13 5.74 -4.99
CA GLN A 59 1.03 6.81 -4.02
C GLN A 59 2.41 7.24 -3.55
N GLU A 60 2.62 8.55 -3.49
CA GLU A 60 3.76 9.17 -2.85
C GLU A 60 3.40 9.53 -1.40
N LYS A 61 4.33 9.41 -0.46
CA LYS A 61 4.13 9.91 0.92
C LYS A 61 3.90 11.44 0.91
N PRO A 62 2.93 11.99 1.65
CA PRO A 62 2.03 11.33 2.61
C PRO A 62 0.67 10.90 2.01
N TRP A 63 0.69 9.96 1.06
CA TRP A 63 -0.49 9.37 0.39
C TRP A 63 -1.17 10.21 -0.67
N HIS A 64 -0.38 11.02 -1.36
CA HIS A 64 -0.88 11.70 -2.55
C HIS A 64 -0.92 10.67 -3.68
N ARG A 65 -2.14 10.39 -4.17
CA ARG A 65 -2.35 9.53 -5.34
C ARG A 65 -1.70 10.21 -6.54
N PHE A 66 -0.71 9.54 -7.11
CA PHE A 66 0.10 10.09 -8.19
C PHE A 66 -0.31 9.54 -9.54
N ILE A 67 -0.53 8.23 -9.60
CA ILE A 67 -0.84 7.50 -10.83
C ILE A 67 -1.94 6.49 -10.52
N ASN A 68 -2.96 6.43 -11.38
CA ASN A 68 -3.91 5.33 -11.40
C ASN A 68 -3.90 4.75 -12.81
N GLY A 69 -3.94 3.42 -12.90
CA GLY A 69 -3.98 2.75 -14.19
C GLY A 69 -4.67 1.41 -14.10
N LYS A 70 -4.78 0.75 -15.25
CA LYS A 70 -5.31 -0.60 -15.38
C LYS A 70 -4.18 -1.60 -15.54
N LEU A 71 -4.39 -2.81 -15.06
CA LEU A 71 -3.50 -3.95 -15.22
C LEU A 71 -4.16 -5.00 -16.09
N GLU A 72 -3.40 -5.52 -17.04
CA GLU A 72 -3.73 -6.74 -17.75
C GLU A 72 -3.20 -7.91 -16.93
N CYS A 73 -4.09 -8.75 -16.42
CA CYS A 73 -3.75 -9.82 -15.50
C CYS A 73 -4.12 -11.20 -16.04
N THR A 74 -3.26 -12.18 -15.77
CA THR A 74 -3.46 -13.59 -16.13
C THR A 74 -3.21 -14.48 -14.92
N LEU A 75 -4.08 -15.46 -14.70
CA LEU A 75 -3.90 -16.50 -13.69
C LEU A 75 -2.97 -17.59 -14.23
N ASN A 76 -1.91 -17.88 -13.50
CA ASN A 76 -1.00 -18.98 -13.78
C ASN A 76 -1.49 -20.32 -13.21
N SER A 77 -0.87 -21.41 -13.66
CA SER A 77 -1.15 -22.77 -13.16
C SER A 77 -0.85 -22.96 -11.67
N ASP A 78 0.07 -22.19 -11.10
CA ASP A 78 0.37 -22.18 -9.66
C ASP A 78 -0.56 -21.26 -8.85
N SER A 79 -1.65 -20.79 -9.49
CA SER A 79 -2.60 -19.82 -8.94
C SER A 79 -2.01 -18.43 -8.65
N SER A 80 -0.76 -18.14 -9.03
CA SER A 80 -0.25 -16.77 -8.99
C SER A 80 -0.90 -15.92 -10.07
N VAL A 81 -1.02 -14.62 -9.83
CA VAL A 81 -1.57 -13.66 -10.81
C VAL A 81 -0.42 -12.81 -11.31
N ILE A 82 -0.12 -12.92 -12.61
CA ILE A 82 0.83 -12.02 -13.26
C ILE A 82 0.03 -10.88 -13.85
N CYS A 83 0.38 -9.65 -13.49
CA CYS A 83 -0.22 -8.44 -13.98
C CYS A 83 0.84 -7.58 -14.67
N SER A 84 0.49 -6.95 -15.77
CA SER A 84 1.37 -6.00 -16.43
C SER A 84 0.60 -4.80 -16.98
N THR A 85 1.31 -3.69 -17.12
CA THR A 85 0.77 -2.49 -17.76
C THR A 85 1.91 -1.70 -18.38
N LYS A 86 1.58 -0.90 -19.39
CA LYS A 86 2.47 0.11 -19.95
C LYS A 86 1.93 1.46 -19.52
N ASP A 87 2.63 2.11 -18.61
CA ASP A 87 2.25 3.42 -18.10
C ASP A 87 3.46 4.36 -18.11
N ASP A 88 3.21 5.66 -18.08
CA ASP A 88 4.26 6.66 -17.99
C ASP A 88 4.64 6.90 -16.52
N LEU A 89 5.71 6.23 -16.08
CA LEU A 89 6.27 6.40 -14.74
C LEU A 89 7.23 7.60 -14.64
N GLN A 90 7.40 8.43 -15.68
CA GLN A 90 8.30 9.60 -15.61
C GLN A 90 7.86 10.66 -14.60
N ARG A 91 6.58 10.64 -14.18
CA ARG A 91 6.10 11.49 -13.07
C ARG A 91 6.70 11.09 -11.72
N LEU A 92 7.29 9.89 -11.62
CA LEU A 92 7.95 9.43 -10.42
C LEU A 92 9.40 9.97 -10.36
N ILE A 93 9.79 10.47 -9.19
CA ILE A 93 11.13 10.93 -8.89
C ILE A 93 12.02 9.72 -8.63
N GLY A 94 13.14 9.62 -9.33
CA GLY A 94 14.10 8.53 -9.16
C GLY A 94 14.64 8.42 -7.74
N SER A 95 14.91 7.18 -7.30
CA SER A 95 15.38 6.82 -5.95
C SER A 95 14.39 7.11 -4.81
N LYS A 96 13.15 7.49 -5.13
CA LYS A 96 12.08 7.69 -4.15
C LYS A 96 11.29 6.40 -3.95
N THR A 97 10.84 6.16 -2.72
CA THR A 97 9.97 5.03 -2.38
C THR A 97 8.51 5.38 -2.63
N TYR A 98 7.82 4.51 -3.36
CA TYR A 98 6.40 4.61 -3.67
C TYR A 98 5.65 3.41 -3.12
N ARG A 99 4.38 3.62 -2.73
CA ARG A 99 3.44 2.53 -2.45
C ARG A 99 2.66 2.23 -3.72
N ILE A 100 2.54 0.96 -4.06
CA ILE A 100 1.58 0.50 -5.05
C ILE A 100 0.47 -0.28 -4.34
N ILE A 101 -0.77 0.02 -4.68
CA ILE A 101 -1.95 -0.70 -4.20
C ILE A 101 -2.68 -1.25 -5.41
N ILE A 102 -3.02 -2.54 -5.36
CA ILE A 102 -3.72 -3.26 -6.42
C ILE A 102 -5.16 -3.47 -5.99
N PHE A 103 -6.07 -3.17 -6.91
CA PHE A 103 -7.49 -3.31 -6.69
C PHE A 103 -8.14 -4.23 -7.71
N SER A 104 -9.08 -5.05 -7.26
CA SER A 104 -10.02 -5.78 -8.13
C SER A 104 -11.38 -5.11 -8.12
N GLN A 105 -12.04 -5.06 -9.28
CA GLN A 105 -13.42 -4.58 -9.43
C GLN A 105 -14.35 -5.73 -9.86
N LYS A 106 -15.35 -6.03 -9.04
CA LYS A 106 -16.38 -7.03 -9.35
C LYS A 106 -17.37 -6.57 -10.44
N ASN A 107 -17.57 -5.26 -10.60
CA ASN A 107 -18.50 -4.69 -11.58
C ASN A 107 -18.08 -3.25 -11.95
N GLN A 108 -17.86 -2.98 -13.24
CA GLN A 108 -17.57 -1.63 -13.74
C GLN A 108 -18.73 -0.63 -13.55
N ALA A 109 -19.96 -1.12 -13.31
CA ALA A 109 -21.18 -0.32 -13.28
C ALA A 109 -21.55 0.29 -11.91
N ILE A 110 -20.95 -0.19 -10.81
CA ILE A 110 -21.23 0.33 -9.46
C ILE A 110 -19.92 0.81 -8.85
N ASP A 111 -19.63 2.07 -9.15
CA ASP A 111 -18.58 2.84 -8.50
C ASP A 111 -18.80 2.81 -6.98
N LYS A 112 -17.90 2.15 -6.22
CA LYS A 112 -17.34 2.63 -4.92
C LYS A 112 -16.53 1.62 -4.08
N SER A 113 -16.57 0.31 -4.33
CA SER A 113 -15.80 -0.67 -3.54
C SER A 113 -14.76 -1.41 -4.38
N ASN A 114 -13.72 -0.69 -4.78
CA ASN A 114 -12.46 -1.31 -5.21
C ASN A 114 -11.93 -2.15 -4.04
N ASP A 115 -11.79 -3.46 -4.23
CA ASP A 115 -11.24 -4.36 -3.21
C ASP A 115 -9.71 -4.31 -3.25
N GLU A 116 -9.05 -3.96 -2.14
CA GLU A 116 -7.58 -3.97 -2.06
C GLU A 116 -7.11 -5.42 -2.02
N ILE A 117 -6.63 -5.91 -3.17
CA ILE A 117 -6.18 -7.29 -3.30
C ILE A 117 -4.69 -7.46 -3.06
N ALA A 118 -3.88 -6.40 -3.08
CA ALA A 118 -2.44 -6.50 -2.82
C ALA A 118 -1.81 -5.12 -2.58
N CYS A 119 -0.73 -5.07 -1.80
CA CYS A 119 0.05 -3.86 -1.63
C CYS A 119 1.55 -4.16 -1.53
N ASP A 120 2.38 -3.25 -2.04
CA ASP A 120 3.83 -3.30 -1.91
C ASP A 120 4.46 -1.91 -1.94
N TYR A 121 5.73 -1.82 -1.55
CA TYR A 121 6.57 -0.65 -1.75
C TYR A 121 7.69 -0.94 -2.75
N PHE A 122 8.05 0.07 -3.52
CA PHE A 122 9.18 -0.04 -4.43
C PHE A 122 9.94 1.27 -4.54
N VAL A 123 11.24 1.17 -4.81
CA VAL A 123 12.08 2.32 -5.16
C VAL A 123 12.07 2.48 -6.66
N TYR A 124 11.64 3.63 -7.15
CA TYR A 124 11.60 3.87 -8.59
C TYR A 124 13.01 4.11 -9.14
N ASN A 125 13.39 3.33 -10.13
CA ASN A 125 14.61 3.51 -10.89
C ASN A 125 14.26 3.67 -12.38
N PRO A 126 14.45 4.85 -13.00
CA PRO A 126 14.09 5.07 -14.40
C PRO A 126 14.91 4.20 -15.37
N LYS A 127 16.03 3.62 -14.93
CA LYS A 127 16.88 2.73 -15.74
C LYS A 127 16.44 1.27 -15.70
N GLN A 128 15.48 0.91 -14.85
CA GLN A 128 15.07 -0.48 -14.64
C GLN A 128 13.55 -0.59 -14.68
N THR A 129 13.05 -1.57 -15.42
CA THR A 129 11.64 -1.95 -15.41
C THR A 129 11.27 -2.43 -14.00
N PRO A 130 10.31 -1.79 -13.30
CA PRO A 130 9.88 -2.27 -12.00
C PRO A 130 9.24 -3.65 -12.15
N ASN A 131 9.79 -4.62 -11.43
CA ASN A 131 9.29 -5.99 -11.37
C ASN A 131 9.03 -6.35 -9.91
N LEU A 132 7.77 -6.28 -9.49
CA LEU A 132 7.38 -6.43 -8.09
C LEU A 132 6.78 -7.81 -7.85
N LYS A 133 7.22 -8.47 -6.78
CA LYS A 133 6.64 -9.73 -6.32
C LYS A 133 5.89 -9.46 -5.02
N ILE A 134 4.58 -9.25 -5.16
CA ILE A 134 3.71 -8.93 -4.04
C ILE A 134 3.34 -10.22 -3.31
N THR A 135 3.67 -10.27 -2.02
CA THR A 135 3.47 -11.42 -1.13
C THR A 135 2.57 -11.03 0.05
N PRO A 136 2.02 -12.00 0.80
CA PRO A 136 1.35 -11.70 2.07
C PRO A 136 2.21 -10.86 3.02
N THR A 137 3.51 -11.15 3.10
CA THR A 137 4.46 -10.40 3.94
C THR A 137 4.60 -8.95 3.46
N SER A 138 4.81 -8.69 2.16
CA SER A 138 4.94 -7.31 1.66
C SER A 138 3.64 -6.51 1.80
N SER A 139 2.48 -7.14 1.61
CA SER A 139 1.18 -6.52 1.91
C SER A 139 1.01 -6.27 3.41
N GLY A 140 1.54 -7.15 4.26
CA GLY A 140 1.65 -6.96 5.70
C GLY A 140 2.51 -5.76 6.10
N GLU A 141 3.62 -5.51 5.40
CA GLU A 141 4.45 -4.32 5.62
C GLU A 141 3.71 -3.03 5.28
N CYS A 142 2.86 -3.04 4.24
CA CYS A 142 1.93 -1.93 3.99
C CYS A 142 0.99 -1.68 5.17
N LEU A 143 0.44 -2.75 5.77
CA LEU A 143 -0.44 -2.65 6.94
C LEU A 143 0.29 -2.12 8.17
N ILE A 144 1.50 -2.60 8.46
CA ILE A 144 2.34 -2.08 9.55
C ILE A 144 2.48 -0.57 9.41
N TRP A 145 2.88 -0.11 8.23
CA TRP A 145 3.09 1.30 8.00
C TRP A 145 1.79 2.10 8.16
N GLN A 146 0.69 1.62 7.58
CA GLN A 146 -0.63 2.25 7.68
C GLN A 146 -1.06 2.38 9.16
N LEU A 147 -0.88 1.32 9.94
CA LEU A 147 -1.20 1.31 11.36
C LEU A 147 -0.32 2.28 12.14
N LYS A 148 0.99 2.37 11.86
CA LYS A 148 1.88 3.37 12.49
C LYS A 148 1.35 4.78 12.27
N ASN A 149 0.90 5.09 11.07
CA ASN A 149 0.31 6.38 10.73
C ASN A 149 -1.04 6.62 11.43
N ASP A 150 -1.93 5.64 11.42
CA ASP A 150 -3.31 5.81 11.91
C ASP A 150 -3.43 5.73 13.44
N THR A 151 -2.42 5.15 14.09
CA THR A 151 -2.39 4.95 15.55
C THR A 151 -1.34 5.80 16.26
N GLY A 152 -0.27 6.21 15.57
CA GLY A 152 0.90 6.84 16.18
C GLY A 152 1.83 5.86 16.91
N PHE A 153 1.54 4.56 16.89
CA PHE A 153 2.36 3.55 17.57
C PHE A 153 3.62 3.20 16.77
N SER A 154 4.68 2.85 17.50
CA SER A 154 5.86 2.24 16.89
C SER A 154 5.56 0.82 16.41
N GLU A 155 6.42 0.28 15.56
CA GLU A 155 6.26 -1.11 15.09
C GLU A 155 6.35 -2.12 16.23
N GLU A 156 7.21 -1.87 17.23
CA GLU A 156 7.37 -2.73 18.40
C GLU A 156 6.15 -2.70 19.32
N GLU A 157 5.51 -1.53 19.46
CA GLU A 157 4.25 -1.41 20.18
C GLU A 157 3.12 -2.15 19.44
N ILE A 158 3.09 -2.06 18.11
CA ILE A 158 2.15 -2.84 17.29
C ILE A 158 2.41 -4.34 17.47
N ARG A 159 3.66 -4.80 17.46
CA ARG A 159 4.04 -6.20 17.72
C ARG A 159 3.53 -6.70 19.06
N THR A 160 3.74 -5.91 20.12
CA THR A 160 3.30 -6.26 21.47
C THR A 160 1.78 -6.37 21.54
N ARG A 161 1.07 -5.41 20.95
CA ARG A 161 -0.40 -5.39 20.90
C ARG A 161 -0.98 -6.53 20.09
N VAL A 162 -0.44 -6.81 18.90
CA VAL A 162 -0.89 -7.94 18.07
C VAL A 162 -0.74 -9.24 18.85
N ARG A 163 0.38 -9.45 19.55
CA ARG A 163 0.56 -10.63 20.40
C ARG A 163 -0.50 -10.72 21.50
N HIS A 164 -0.77 -9.61 22.20
CA HIS A 164 -1.78 -9.56 23.24
C HIS A 164 -3.21 -9.76 22.70
N ILE A 165 -3.53 -9.21 21.53
CA ILE A 165 -4.82 -9.38 20.84
C ILE A 165 -5.03 -10.84 20.46
N LEU A 166 -4.02 -11.50 19.90
CA LEU A 166 -4.09 -12.92 19.59
C LEU A 166 -4.19 -13.77 20.86
N ASN A 167 -3.50 -13.36 21.93
CA ASN A 167 -3.43 -14.06 23.21
C ASN A 167 -3.20 -15.56 22.98
N ASP A 168 -2.14 -15.83 22.21
CA ASP A 168 -1.75 -17.15 21.74
C ASP A 168 -0.42 -17.53 22.39
N SER A 169 -0.44 -18.54 23.25
CA SER A 169 0.73 -19.04 23.97
C SER A 169 1.77 -19.66 23.04
N ASP A 170 1.33 -20.11 21.86
CA ASP A 170 2.18 -20.83 20.91
C ASP A 170 2.86 -19.88 19.91
N LEU A 171 2.52 -18.58 19.95
CA LEU A 171 3.14 -17.58 19.10
C LEU A 171 4.56 -17.24 19.62
N PRO A 172 5.61 -17.47 18.81
CA PRO A 172 6.98 -17.20 19.22
C PRO A 172 7.22 -15.70 19.44
N GLU A 173 8.18 -15.33 20.28
CA GLU A 173 8.52 -13.92 20.57
C GLU A 173 8.86 -13.11 19.31
N ASN A 174 9.54 -13.74 18.36
CA ASN A 174 10.03 -13.15 17.11
C ASN A 174 9.16 -13.51 15.90
N TYR A 175 7.86 -13.71 16.08
CA TYR A 175 6.93 -14.01 14.98
C TYR A 175 6.98 -12.96 13.86
N ASP A 176 6.66 -13.38 12.63
CA ASP A 176 6.55 -12.45 11.49
C ASP A 176 5.32 -11.56 11.68
N LEU A 177 5.56 -10.32 12.10
CA LEU A 177 4.50 -9.33 12.36
C LEU A 177 3.72 -9.01 11.08
N ALA A 178 4.43 -8.85 9.95
CA ALA A 178 3.81 -8.46 8.69
C ALA A 178 2.85 -9.54 8.21
N LEU A 179 3.30 -10.79 8.17
CA LEU A 179 2.45 -11.93 7.80
C LEU A 179 1.29 -12.10 8.78
N THR A 180 1.53 -11.93 10.08
CA THR A 180 0.49 -12.09 11.10
C THR A 180 -0.59 -11.01 11.01
N LEU A 181 -0.19 -9.75 10.81
CA LEU A 181 -1.12 -8.64 10.57
C LEU A 181 -1.92 -8.85 9.29
N TYR A 182 -1.26 -9.31 8.22
CA TYR A 182 -1.94 -9.63 6.97
C TYR A 182 -3.03 -10.70 7.18
N ASN A 183 -2.71 -11.80 7.89
CA ASN A 183 -3.68 -12.85 8.18
C ASN A 183 -4.82 -12.35 9.07
N LEU A 184 -4.50 -11.54 10.09
CA LEU A 184 -5.50 -10.94 10.97
C LEU A 184 -6.43 -10.01 10.18
N TYR A 185 -5.87 -9.16 9.33
CA TYR A 185 -6.60 -8.28 8.41
C TYR A 185 -7.55 -9.08 7.52
N LYS A 186 -7.06 -10.11 6.82
CA LYS A 186 -7.87 -10.97 5.94
C LYS A 186 -8.91 -11.81 6.68
N SER A 187 -8.81 -11.95 8.00
CA SER A 187 -9.86 -12.61 8.81
C SER A 187 -11.11 -11.75 8.97
N TYR A 188 -10.99 -10.42 8.88
CA TYR A 188 -12.09 -9.45 8.92
C TYR A 188 -12.56 -9.01 7.54
N ASP A 189 -11.77 -9.32 6.52
CA ASP A 189 -12.10 -9.02 5.13
C ASP A 189 -13.24 -9.95 4.67
N SER A 190 -14.47 -9.45 4.80
CA SER A 190 -15.60 -9.97 4.04
C SER A 190 -15.45 -9.52 2.60
N GLU A 191 -15.82 -10.39 1.65
CA GLU A 191 -15.84 -10.11 0.21
C GLU A 191 -16.18 -8.61 -0.07
N TYR A 192 -15.19 -7.85 -0.54
CA TYR A 192 -15.30 -6.47 -1.05
C TYR A 192 -15.42 -5.31 -0.02
N ASP A 193 -14.99 -5.47 1.24
CA ASP A 193 -14.91 -4.33 2.20
C ASP A 193 -13.58 -4.24 2.98
N TRP A 194 -12.50 -4.06 2.23
CA TRP A 194 -11.15 -3.83 2.75
C TRP A 194 -11.06 -2.68 3.76
N ARG A 195 -11.90 -1.63 3.60
CA ARG A 195 -11.91 -0.46 4.50
C ARG A 195 -12.46 -0.84 5.86
N GLN A 196 -13.52 -1.63 5.90
CA GLN A 196 -14.05 -2.15 7.15
C GLN A 196 -13.02 -3.05 7.85
N ALA A 197 -12.33 -3.91 7.10
CA ALA A 197 -11.26 -4.76 7.64
C ALA A 197 -10.11 -3.93 8.23
N LEU A 198 -9.65 -2.89 7.53
CA LEU A 198 -8.61 -1.98 8.04
C LEU A 198 -9.07 -1.21 9.27
N ASN A 199 -10.28 -0.64 9.24
CA ASN A 199 -10.85 0.05 10.39
C ASN A 199 -10.95 -0.86 11.61
N LYS A 200 -11.36 -2.12 11.41
CA LYS A 200 -11.46 -3.10 12.48
C LYS A 200 -10.10 -3.46 13.05
N LEU A 201 -9.10 -3.67 12.20
CA LEU A 201 -7.73 -3.90 12.61
C LEU A 201 -7.20 -2.72 13.44
N THR A 202 -7.38 -1.48 12.94
CA THR A 202 -6.97 -0.27 13.65
C THR A 202 -7.65 -0.13 15.02
N GLU A 203 -8.95 -0.41 15.10
CA GLU A 203 -9.71 -0.43 16.37
C GLU A 203 -9.12 -1.46 17.34
N LEU A 204 -8.82 -2.68 16.87
CA LEU A 204 -8.24 -3.74 17.70
C LEU A 204 -6.88 -3.35 18.25
N ILE A 205 -6.01 -2.79 17.40
CA ILE A 205 -4.69 -2.30 17.82
C ILE A 205 -4.83 -1.18 18.86
N LYS A 206 -5.74 -0.22 18.66
CA LYS A 206 -5.96 0.88 19.62
C LYS A 206 -6.52 0.39 20.96
N THR A 207 -7.53 -0.47 20.92
CA THR A 207 -8.21 -0.97 22.12
C THR A 207 -7.40 -2.01 22.89
N ASN A 208 -6.50 -2.74 22.21
CA ASN A 208 -5.60 -3.73 22.79
C ASN A 208 -6.31 -4.75 23.70
N LYS A 209 -7.40 -5.35 23.20
CA LYS A 209 -8.15 -6.39 23.91
C LYS A 209 -7.94 -7.76 23.25
N PRO A 210 -7.81 -8.85 24.02
CA PRO A 210 -7.74 -10.20 23.48
C PRO A 210 -8.98 -10.56 22.64
N LEU A 211 -8.78 -11.29 21.56
CA LEU A 211 -9.86 -11.81 20.75
C LEU A 211 -10.67 -12.88 21.51
N PRO A 212 -12.00 -12.89 21.36
CA PRO A 212 -12.83 -13.98 21.85
C PRO A 212 -12.36 -15.32 21.25
N PRO A 213 -12.39 -16.44 22.00
CA PRO A 213 -11.90 -17.74 21.55
C PRO A 213 -12.45 -18.20 20.18
N ALA A 214 -13.72 -17.90 19.87
CA ALA A 214 -14.37 -18.26 18.61
C ALA A 214 -13.74 -17.62 17.36
N ASN A 215 -13.02 -16.51 17.50
CA ASN A 215 -12.36 -15.81 16.39
C ASN A 215 -10.90 -16.22 16.21
N LYS A 216 -10.28 -16.90 17.20
CA LYS A 216 -8.89 -17.36 17.15
C LYS A 216 -8.69 -18.49 16.13
N SER A 217 -9.64 -19.42 16.06
CA SER A 217 -9.59 -20.57 15.13
C SER A 217 -9.58 -20.15 13.65
N LYS A 218 -10.09 -18.95 13.32
CA LYS A 218 -10.06 -18.42 11.95
C LYS A 218 -8.68 -17.88 11.56
N ILE A 219 -7.85 -17.49 12.53
CA ILE A 219 -6.50 -16.92 12.33
C ILE A 219 -5.45 -18.04 12.34
N GLN A 220 -5.58 -19.01 13.24
CA GLN A 220 -4.73 -20.22 13.22
C GLN A 220 -5.11 -21.18 12.07
N GLY A 221 -6.41 -21.28 11.75
CA GLY A 221 -6.92 -22.07 10.63
C GLY A 221 -6.59 -21.46 9.26
N SER A 222 -6.50 -20.14 9.12
CA SER A 222 -6.04 -19.53 7.86
C SER A 222 -4.55 -19.78 7.58
N ALA A 223 -3.77 -20.15 8.59
CA ALA A 223 -2.41 -20.65 8.40
C ALA A 223 -2.32 -22.17 8.12
N ARG A 224 -3.41 -22.94 8.36
CA ARG A 224 -3.42 -24.42 8.28
C ARG A 224 -4.45 -25.03 7.32
N VAL A 225 -5.36 -24.25 6.74
CA VAL A 225 -6.46 -24.77 5.92
C VAL A 225 -6.31 -24.23 4.49
N PHE A 226 -5.60 -25.06 3.72
CA PHE A 226 -5.67 -25.33 2.27
C PHE A 226 -5.73 -24.14 1.30
#